data_AF-A0A918WHG4-F1
#
_entry.id   AF-A0A918WHG4-F1
#
_cell.length_a   1.000
_cell.length_b   1.000
_cell.length_c   1.000
_cell.angle_alpha   90.00
_cell.angle_beta   90.00
_cell.angle_gamma   90.00
#
_symmetry.space_group_name_H-M   'P 1'
#
loop_
_entity.id
_entity.type
_entity.pdbx_description
1 polymer ?
#
loop_
_entity_poly.entity_id
_entity_poly.type
_entity_poly.pdbx_seq_one_letter_code
_entity_poly.pdbx_strand_id
1 'polypeptide(L)'
;MDIQRVTLITLGVQDLAAAKGFYERLGWVQRDGTEGVAFYQMQGAVLGLFGQADLAADQGRPGATLGTGAITLAQNFSTEAQVDTAFAQALAAGATALKQPEKVFWGGYSGYWADLDGHVWEVAMNPFWPLGPGGSLTLPGAVETIVEQDLGAQDDRQIADLLARCFTTDFGGRSYFMTRHHWRHVIRDDGQIVAHMGVQLRSMRLGGRLITVAGLSDVASDPAHRGKGLAATLLQAAIQRAKNSPAEYFLLFGTAGLYAGAGFRKVTNPMTYLDLTGAKTAEIHHEKADSLMVLPLRDTAWQDEAELDLLGGLF
;
A
#
# COMPACT_ATOMS: atom_id res chain seq x y z
N MET A 1 15.38 -9.15 -23.07
CA MET A 1 14.01 -9.44 -22.63
C MET A 1 13.12 -8.69 -23.61
N ASP A 2 12.38 -9.38 -24.47
CA ASP A 2 11.74 -8.75 -25.63
C ASP A 2 10.34 -8.26 -25.27
N ILE A 3 10.27 -7.21 -24.47
CA ILE A 3 9.00 -6.64 -24.00
C ILE A 3 8.86 -5.24 -24.57
N GLN A 4 7.96 -5.10 -25.54
CA GLN A 4 7.59 -3.82 -26.16
C GLN A 4 6.29 -3.32 -25.54
N ARG A 5 6.37 -2.41 -24.57
CA ARG A 5 5.19 -1.84 -23.91
C ARG A 5 5.45 -0.46 -23.32
N VAL A 6 4.37 0.27 -23.06
CA VAL A 6 4.30 1.38 -22.12
C VAL A 6 3.24 1.03 -21.09
N THR A 7 3.64 1.00 -19.82
CA THR A 7 2.75 0.66 -18.69
C THR A 7 2.17 1.88 -18.01
N LEU A 8 2.91 2.98 -17.98
CA LEU A 8 2.49 4.25 -17.42
C LEU A 8 2.98 5.38 -18.33
N ILE A 9 2.12 6.37 -18.55
CA ILE A 9 2.45 7.64 -19.19
C ILE A 9 2.29 8.71 -18.13
N THR A 10 3.35 9.44 -17.80
CA THR A 10 3.26 10.53 -16.82
C THR A 10 3.34 11.87 -17.53
N LEU A 11 2.34 12.73 -17.31
CA LEU A 11 2.30 14.09 -17.81
C LEU A 11 2.74 15.08 -16.72
N GLY A 12 3.76 15.87 -17.04
CA GLY A 12 4.23 16.99 -16.26
C GLY A 12 3.27 18.17 -16.38
N VAL A 13 2.57 18.50 -15.29
CA VAL A 13 1.57 19.56 -15.23
C VAL A 13 2.06 20.74 -14.39
N GLN A 14 1.69 21.96 -14.78
CA GLN A 14 2.06 23.18 -14.04
C GLN A 14 1.25 23.34 -12.75
N ASP A 15 -0.05 23.04 -12.83
CA ASP A 15 -0.98 23.06 -11.71
C ASP A 15 -1.72 21.71 -11.67
N LEU A 16 -1.36 20.89 -10.69
CA LEU A 16 -1.95 19.56 -10.52
C LEU A 16 -3.44 19.62 -10.19
N ALA A 17 -3.87 20.59 -9.37
CA ALA A 17 -5.28 20.71 -9.00
C ALA A 17 -6.14 21.09 -10.21
N ALA A 18 -5.67 22.06 -11.01
CA ALA A 18 -6.35 22.46 -12.25
C ALA A 18 -6.42 21.30 -13.26
N ALA A 19 -5.32 20.55 -13.43
CA ALA A 19 -5.27 19.40 -14.31
C ALA A 19 -6.24 18.29 -13.85
N LYS A 20 -6.24 17.93 -12.56
CA LYS A 20 -7.19 16.96 -11.99
C LYS A 20 -8.63 17.35 -12.28
N GLY A 21 -8.98 18.61 -12.02
CA GLY A 21 -10.34 19.12 -12.29
C GLY A 21 -10.70 19.08 -13.78
N PHE A 22 -9.74 19.22 -14.70
CA PHE A 22 -9.97 19.04 -16.13
C PHE A 22 -10.35 17.59 -16.47
N TYR A 23 -9.58 16.60 -16.01
CA TYR A 23 -9.87 15.19 -16.26
C TYR A 23 -11.18 14.73 -15.59
N GLU A 24 -11.48 15.23 -14.39
CA GLU A 24 -12.75 14.97 -13.71
C GLU A 24 -13.94 15.45 -14.54
N ARG A 25 -13.87 16.64 -15.17
CA ARG A 25 -14.91 17.14 -16.08
C ARG A 25 -15.07 16.30 -17.36
N LEU A 26 -14.03 15.56 -17.76
CA LEU A 26 -14.13 14.57 -18.84
C LEU A 26 -14.77 13.25 -18.38
N GLY A 27 -15.12 13.12 -17.10
CA GLY A 27 -15.66 11.91 -16.50
C GLY A 27 -14.59 10.90 -16.09
N TRP A 28 -13.31 11.29 -16.05
CA TRP A 28 -12.25 10.39 -15.63
C TRP A 28 -12.22 10.28 -14.10
N VAL A 29 -12.10 9.05 -13.61
CA VAL A 29 -12.08 8.74 -12.18
C VAL A 29 -10.64 8.49 -11.75
N GLN A 30 -10.13 9.29 -10.80
CA GLN A 30 -8.83 9.07 -10.18
C GLN A 30 -8.87 7.77 -9.37
N ARG A 31 -7.85 6.91 -9.49
CA ARG A 31 -7.82 5.59 -8.85
C ARG A 31 -6.94 5.51 -7.61
N ASP A 32 -5.87 6.32 -7.56
CA ASP A 32 -4.97 6.42 -6.42
C ASP A 32 -4.58 7.89 -6.19
N GLY A 33 -4.59 8.33 -4.93
CA GLY A 33 -4.32 9.70 -4.51
C GLY A 33 -3.21 9.76 -3.47
N THR A 34 -1.98 9.51 -3.89
CA THR A 34 -0.82 9.98 -3.12
C THR A 34 -0.74 11.49 -3.28
N GLU A 35 -0.45 12.20 -2.20
CA GLU A 35 -0.27 13.65 -2.23
C GLU A 35 0.81 14.02 -3.27
N GLY A 36 0.51 14.98 -4.16
CA GLY A 36 1.42 15.42 -5.22
C GLY A 36 1.35 14.69 -6.56
N VAL A 37 0.56 13.61 -6.70
CA VAL A 37 0.40 12.89 -7.99
C VAL A 37 -1.04 12.40 -8.17
N ALA A 38 -1.50 12.23 -9.41
CA ALA A 38 -2.80 11.63 -9.71
C ALA A 38 -2.67 10.52 -10.75
N PHE A 39 -3.33 9.38 -10.53
CA PHE A 39 -3.32 8.25 -11.45
C PHE A 39 -4.72 7.90 -11.95
N TYR A 40 -4.82 7.59 -13.23
CA TYR A 40 -6.04 7.19 -13.93
C TYR A 40 -5.80 5.86 -14.64
N GLN A 41 -6.62 4.86 -14.33
CA GLN A 41 -6.56 3.58 -15.01
C GLN A 41 -6.99 3.72 -16.48
N MET A 42 -6.17 3.24 -17.40
CA MET A 42 -6.52 3.03 -18.81
C MET A 42 -6.60 1.53 -19.12
N GLN A 43 -6.91 1.13 -20.35
CA GLN A 43 -6.97 -0.30 -20.70
C GLN A 43 -5.55 -0.89 -20.77
N GLY A 44 -5.10 -1.50 -19.66
CA GLY A 44 -3.81 -2.18 -19.53
C GLY A 44 -2.60 -1.26 -19.30
N ALA A 45 -2.83 0.04 -19.09
CA ALA A 45 -1.83 1.05 -18.77
C ALA A 45 -2.42 2.10 -17.82
N VAL A 46 -1.58 3.03 -17.36
CA VAL A 46 -1.97 4.10 -16.45
C VAL A 46 -1.59 5.45 -17.03
N LEU A 47 -2.41 6.47 -16.81
CA LEU A 47 -2.03 7.87 -17.00
C LEU A 47 -1.75 8.50 -15.63
N GLY A 48 -0.56 9.07 -15.47
CA GLY A 48 -0.14 9.83 -14.30
C GLY A 48 -0.11 11.33 -14.58
N LEU A 49 -0.46 12.16 -13.60
CA LEU A 49 -0.24 13.61 -13.60
C LEU A 49 0.70 13.94 -12.45
N PHE A 50 1.80 14.63 -12.75
CA PHE A 50 2.82 14.98 -11.76
C PHE A 50 3.31 16.42 -11.98
N GLY A 51 3.63 17.14 -10.91
CA GLY A 51 4.11 18.52 -11.02
C GLY A 51 5.36 18.60 -11.90
N GLN A 52 5.47 19.58 -12.80
CA GLN A 52 6.62 19.67 -13.70
C GLN A 52 7.96 19.74 -12.96
N ALA A 53 8.01 20.48 -11.85
CA ALA A 53 9.20 20.57 -11.02
C ALA A 53 9.53 19.23 -10.35
N ASP A 54 8.51 18.54 -9.83
CA ASP A 54 8.67 17.24 -9.17
C ASP A 54 9.08 16.15 -10.16
N LEU A 55 8.49 16.17 -11.37
CA LEU A 55 8.86 15.27 -12.46
C LEU A 55 10.30 15.50 -12.93
N ALA A 56 10.74 16.77 -13.04
CA ALA A 56 12.12 17.08 -13.37
C ALA A 56 13.09 16.57 -12.30
N ALA A 57 12.75 16.74 -11.02
CA ALA A 57 13.52 16.21 -9.91
C ALA A 57 13.59 14.67 -9.93
N ASP A 58 12.46 13.99 -10.17
CA ASP A 58 12.41 12.51 -10.19
C ASP A 58 13.24 11.90 -11.33
N GLN A 59 13.33 12.59 -12.47
CA GLN A 59 14.19 12.23 -13.60
C GLN A 59 15.69 12.47 -13.34
N GLY A 60 16.08 12.98 -12.18
CA GLY A 60 17.47 13.36 -11.86
C GLY A 60 17.91 14.69 -12.45
N ARG A 61 16.97 15.56 -12.83
CA ARG A 61 17.24 16.84 -13.52
C ARG A 61 16.52 18.03 -12.85
N PRO A 62 16.74 18.28 -11.55
CA PRO A 62 16.06 19.36 -10.84
C PRO A 62 16.31 20.72 -11.51
N GLY A 63 15.24 21.50 -11.68
CA GLY A 63 15.30 22.83 -12.33
C GLY A 63 15.34 22.80 -13.87
N ALA A 64 15.36 21.63 -14.51
CA ALA A 64 15.26 21.54 -15.96
C ALA A 64 13.91 22.08 -16.47
N THR A 65 13.95 22.88 -17.54
CA THR A 65 12.73 23.32 -18.21
C THR A 65 12.24 22.22 -19.14
N LEU A 66 11.18 21.50 -18.73
CA LEU A 66 10.66 20.36 -19.49
C LEU A 66 9.80 20.75 -20.72
N GLY A 67 9.32 22.00 -20.78
CA GLY A 67 8.56 22.54 -21.92
C GLY A 67 7.16 21.91 -22.14
N THR A 68 6.50 22.25 -23.25
CA THR A 68 5.30 21.56 -23.75
C THR A 68 5.72 20.22 -24.34
N GLY A 69 5.57 19.15 -23.56
CA GLY A 69 6.11 17.82 -23.88
C GLY A 69 6.74 17.08 -22.70
N ALA A 70 6.60 17.62 -21.47
CA ALA A 70 7.00 16.99 -20.21
C ALA A 70 6.28 15.63 -20.00
N ILE A 71 6.64 14.62 -20.76
CA ILE A 71 6.04 13.28 -20.74
C ILE A 71 7.14 12.27 -20.46
N THR A 72 6.85 11.29 -19.63
CA THR A 72 7.69 10.09 -19.52
C THR A 72 6.92 8.85 -19.94
N LEU A 73 7.64 7.94 -20.60
CA LEU A 73 7.13 6.63 -21.00
C LEU A 73 7.73 5.57 -20.07
N ALA A 74 6.91 4.96 -19.24
CA ALA A 74 7.38 4.04 -18.22
C ALA A 74 7.16 2.58 -18.58
N GLN A 75 8.21 1.77 -18.37
CA GLN A 75 8.18 0.32 -18.40
C GLN A 75 8.33 -0.23 -16.99
N ASN A 76 7.23 -0.74 -16.44
CA ASN A 76 7.26 -1.46 -15.18
C ASN A 76 7.72 -2.90 -15.38
N PHE A 77 8.43 -3.45 -14.42
CA PHE A 77 8.93 -4.82 -14.34
C PHE A 77 8.57 -5.44 -13.00
N SER A 78 8.66 -6.77 -12.91
CA SER A 78 8.28 -7.50 -11.70
C SER A 78 9.41 -7.57 -10.67
N THR A 79 10.66 -7.32 -11.07
CA THR A 79 11.82 -7.37 -10.18
C THR A 79 12.84 -6.26 -10.48
N GLU A 80 13.64 -5.92 -9.48
CA GLU A 80 14.74 -4.92 -9.61
C GLU A 80 15.78 -5.37 -10.63
N ALA A 81 16.16 -6.65 -10.62
CA ALA A 81 17.11 -7.19 -11.60
C ALA A 81 16.61 -7.06 -13.06
N GLN A 82 15.29 -7.11 -13.29
CA GLN A 82 14.72 -6.86 -14.61
C GLN A 82 14.83 -5.39 -15.00
N VAL A 83 14.67 -4.46 -14.05
CA VAL A 83 14.91 -3.03 -14.25
C VAL A 83 16.36 -2.79 -14.65
N ASP A 84 17.31 -3.33 -13.89
CA ASP A 84 18.75 -3.18 -14.17
C ASP A 84 19.11 -3.73 -15.56
N THR A 85 18.57 -4.90 -15.90
CA THR A 85 18.78 -5.53 -17.21
C THR A 85 18.23 -4.64 -18.33
N ALA A 86 16.99 -4.16 -18.21
CA ALA A 86 16.38 -3.31 -19.23
C ALA A 86 17.13 -1.97 -19.38
N PHE A 87 17.57 -1.38 -18.27
CA PHE A 87 18.36 -0.15 -18.27
C PHE A 87 19.69 -0.33 -19.01
N ALA A 88 20.45 -1.38 -18.68
CA ALA A 88 21.71 -1.69 -19.34
C ALA A 88 21.53 -1.95 -20.85
N GLN A 89 20.44 -2.60 -21.24
CA GLN A 89 20.09 -2.81 -22.65
C GLN A 89 19.84 -1.50 -23.39
N ALA A 90 19.13 -0.54 -22.78
CA ALA A 90 18.91 0.77 -23.38
C ALA A 90 20.23 1.53 -23.61
N LEU A 91 21.13 1.53 -22.61
CA LEU A 91 22.44 2.19 -22.75
C LEU A 91 23.32 1.54 -23.83
N ALA A 92 23.34 0.21 -23.89
CA ALA A 92 24.04 -0.51 -24.95
C ALA A 92 23.50 -0.20 -26.35
N ALA A 93 22.22 0.19 -26.45
CA ALA A 93 21.57 0.62 -27.68
C ALA A 93 21.78 2.12 -28.00
N GLY A 94 22.51 2.86 -27.17
CA GLY A 94 22.84 4.28 -27.40
C GLY A 94 21.97 5.28 -26.63
N ALA A 95 21.11 4.82 -25.72
CA ALA A 95 20.36 5.73 -24.85
C ALA A 95 21.31 6.50 -23.91
N THR A 96 20.92 7.72 -23.54
CA THR A 96 21.65 8.54 -22.55
C THR A 96 21.06 8.31 -21.17
N ALA A 97 21.86 7.88 -20.20
CA ALA A 97 21.43 7.77 -18.81
C ALA A 97 21.07 9.15 -18.23
N LEU A 98 19.88 9.27 -17.64
CA LEU A 98 19.45 10.47 -16.91
C LEU A 98 19.51 10.24 -15.39
N LYS A 99 19.06 9.06 -14.94
CA LYS A 99 19.10 8.61 -13.54
C LYS A 99 19.35 7.11 -13.50
N GLN A 100 20.34 6.68 -12.73
CA GLN A 100 20.61 5.25 -12.52
C GLN A 100 19.45 4.59 -11.75
N PRO A 101 19.12 3.32 -12.02
CA PRO A 101 18.15 2.59 -11.21
C PRO A 101 18.54 2.60 -9.73
N GLU A 102 17.62 3.04 -8.88
CA GLU A 102 17.82 3.11 -7.44
C GLU A 102 16.51 2.96 -6.67
N LYS A 103 16.61 2.70 -5.36
CA LYS A 103 15.47 2.73 -4.45
C LYS A 103 14.95 4.16 -4.32
N VAL A 104 13.65 4.35 -4.46
CA VAL A 104 13.01 5.67 -4.50
C VAL A 104 12.01 5.85 -3.36
N PHE A 105 11.69 7.10 -3.05
CA PHE A 105 10.95 7.49 -1.84
C PHE A 105 9.57 6.84 -1.70
N TRP A 106 8.93 6.47 -2.81
CA TRP A 106 7.64 5.79 -2.84
C TRP A 106 7.72 4.27 -2.66
N GLY A 107 8.92 3.72 -2.40
CA GLY A 107 9.12 2.33 -1.96
C GLY A 107 9.45 1.33 -3.07
N GLY A 108 9.51 1.73 -4.34
CA GLY A 108 9.98 0.88 -5.42
C GLY A 108 11.40 1.17 -5.86
N TYR A 109 11.70 0.82 -7.10
CA TYR A 109 13.02 0.90 -7.71
C TYR A 109 12.89 1.44 -9.13
N SER A 110 13.54 2.54 -9.46
CA SER A 110 13.32 3.25 -10.73
C SER A 110 14.59 3.93 -11.25
N GLY A 111 14.71 4.01 -12.58
CA GLY A 111 15.76 4.73 -13.31
C GLY A 111 15.22 5.35 -14.60
N TYR A 112 15.95 6.32 -15.15
CA TYR A 112 15.55 7.08 -16.33
C TYR A 112 16.64 7.15 -17.40
N TRP A 113 16.24 7.04 -18.65
CA TRP A 113 17.11 7.25 -19.81
C TRP A 113 16.40 8.07 -20.88
N ALA A 114 17.17 8.74 -21.72
CA ALA A 114 16.70 9.44 -22.92
C ALA A 114 17.07 8.62 -24.16
N ASP A 115 16.13 8.49 -25.09
CA ASP A 115 16.41 7.87 -26.39
C ASP A 115 17.28 8.77 -27.29
N LEU A 116 17.49 8.35 -28.55
CA LEU A 116 18.37 9.06 -29.50
C LEU A 116 17.90 10.48 -29.82
N ASP A 117 16.61 10.77 -29.64
CA ASP A 117 15.99 12.07 -29.92
C ASP A 117 15.64 12.85 -28.63
N GLY A 118 15.96 12.27 -27.47
CA GLY A 118 15.75 12.90 -26.17
C GLY A 118 14.41 12.59 -25.50
N HIS A 119 13.59 11.69 -26.03
CA HIS A 119 12.37 11.26 -25.35
C HIS A 119 12.73 10.50 -24.08
N VAL A 120 12.04 10.82 -22.99
CA VAL A 120 12.38 10.33 -21.65
C VAL A 120 11.61 9.06 -21.35
N TRP A 121 12.34 8.02 -20.99
CA TRP A 121 11.81 6.74 -20.58
C TRP A 121 12.16 6.45 -19.13
N GLU A 122 11.22 5.83 -18.43
CA GLU A 122 11.41 5.29 -17.09
C GLU A 122 11.42 3.76 -17.17
N VAL A 123 12.31 3.14 -16.40
CA VAL A 123 12.23 1.71 -16.07
C VAL A 123 11.99 1.59 -14.57
N ALA A 124 10.96 0.86 -14.18
CA ALA A 124 10.53 0.81 -12.79
C ALA A 124 10.14 -0.59 -12.34
N MET A 125 10.28 -0.87 -11.05
CA MET A 125 9.59 -1.95 -10.35
C MET A 125 8.81 -1.28 -9.23
N ASN A 126 7.48 -1.33 -9.34
CA ASN A 126 6.59 -0.87 -8.28
C ASN A 126 5.97 -2.09 -7.57
N PRO A 127 6.35 -2.37 -6.31
CA PRO A 127 5.91 -3.57 -5.60
C PRO A 127 4.40 -3.58 -5.29
N PHE A 128 3.72 -2.44 -5.45
CA PHE A 128 2.29 -2.28 -5.18
C PHE A 128 1.43 -2.44 -6.45
N TRP A 129 2.06 -2.51 -7.62
CA TRP A 129 1.42 -2.51 -8.93
C TRP A 129 1.77 -3.79 -9.70
N PRO A 130 1.20 -4.94 -9.31
CA PRO A 130 1.49 -6.19 -9.97
C PRO A 130 1.06 -6.14 -11.43
N LEU A 131 1.93 -6.63 -12.31
CA LEU A 131 1.66 -6.71 -13.74
C LEU A 131 0.85 -7.97 -14.04
N GLY A 132 -0.12 -7.85 -14.94
CA GLY A 132 -0.88 -8.99 -15.45
C GLY A 132 -0.01 -9.94 -16.30
N PRO A 133 -0.53 -11.12 -16.69
CA PRO A 133 0.21 -12.12 -17.48
C PRO A 133 0.77 -11.61 -18.81
N GLY A 134 0.14 -10.59 -19.41
CA GLY A 134 0.62 -9.91 -20.62
C GLY A 134 1.48 -8.67 -20.38
N GLY A 135 1.85 -8.39 -19.12
CA GLY A 135 2.56 -7.17 -18.73
C GLY A 135 1.70 -5.92 -18.63
N SER A 136 0.37 -6.07 -18.71
CA SER A 136 -0.58 -4.98 -18.53
C SER A 136 -0.54 -4.46 -17.11
N LEU A 137 -0.56 -3.14 -16.94
CA LEU A 137 -0.65 -2.51 -15.63
C LEU A 137 -2.11 -2.21 -15.30
N THR A 138 -2.57 -2.79 -14.20
CA THR A 138 -3.86 -2.48 -13.58
C THR A 138 -3.59 -1.97 -12.17
N LEU A 139 -3.90 -0.71 -11.93
CA LEU A 139 -3.95 -0.12 -10.60
C LEU A 139 -4.87 -0.95 -9.72
N PRO A 140 -4.51 -1.13 -8.46
CA PRO A 140 -5.43 -1.64 -7.46
C PRO A 140 -6.77 -0.89 -7.46
N GLY A 141 -7.83 -1.53 -6.95
CA GLY A 141 -9.10 -0.81 -6.78
C GLY A 141 -8.94 0.33 -5.76
N ALA A 142 -9.71 1.41 -5.93
CA ALA A 142 -9.65 2.56 -5.04
C ALA A 142 -9.94 2.12 -3.60
N VAL A 143 -9.06 2.53 -2.68
CA VAL A 143 -9.24 2.22 -1.25
C VAL A 143 -10.24 3.19 -0.65
N GLU A 144 -11.36 2.66 -0.18
CA GLU A 144 -12.32 3.38 0.64
C GLU A 144 -11.97 3.19 2.12
N THR A 145 -12.13 4.25 2.92
CA THR A 145 -12.00 4.16 4.37
C THR A 145 -13.38 4.32 5.00
N ILE A 146 -13.81 3.32 5.76
CA ILE A 146 -15.06 3.35 6.52
C ILE A 146 -14.69 3.48 7.99
N VAL A 147 -15.06 4.59 8.63
CA VAL A 147 -14.96 4.71 10.10
C VAL A 147 -16.07 3.87 10.71
N GLU A 148 -15.81 3.19 11.82
CA GLU A 148 -16.75 2.21 12.39
C GLU A 148 -18.13 2.80 12.70
N GLN A 149 -18.19 4.09 13.08
CA GLN A 149 -19.44 4.82 13.33
C GLN A 149 -20.31 4.99 12.07
N ASP A 150 -19.69 4.97 10.89
CA ASP A 150 -20.33 5.19 9.58
C ASP A 150 -20.57 3.85 8.85
N LEU A 151 -20.27 2.72 9.49
CA LEU A 151 -20.43 1.39 8.91
C LEU A 151 -21.93 1.06 8.75
N GLY A 152 -22.44 1.25 7.53
CA GLY A 152 -23.82 0.92 7.18
C GLY A 152 -24.08 -0.59 7.12
N ALA A 153 -25.34 -0.99 7.32
CA ALA A 153 -25.75 -2.40 7.38
C ALA A 153 -25.42 -3.21 6.11
N GLN A 154 -25.40 -2.55 4.94
CA GLN A 154 -25.03 -3.20 3.68
C GLN A 154 -23.54 -3.57 3.65
N ASP A 155 -22.67 -2.65 4.04
CA ASP A 155 -21.22 -2.88 4.06
C ASP A 155 -20.83 -3.84 5.18
N ASP A 156 -21.47 -3.73 6.36
CA ASP A 156 -21.28 -4.67 7.47
C ASP A 156 -21.55 -6.11 7.03
N ARG A 157 -22.64 -6.33 6.28
CA ARG A 157 -22.98 -7.65 5.72
C ARG A 157 -21.98 -8.11 4.66
N GLN A 158 -21.61 -7.25 3.72
CA GLN A 158 -20.63 -7.59 2.68
C GLN A 158 -19.28 -8.00 3.27
N ILE A 159 -18.83 -7.31 4.32
CA ILE A 159 -17.58 -7.65 5.02
C ILE A 159 -17.72 -8.99 5.74
N ALA A 160 -18.84 -9.23 6.45
CA ALA A 160 -19.09 -10.53 7.08
C ALA A 160 -19.07 -11.68 6.07
N ASP A 161 -19.74 -11.51 4.93
CA ASP A 161 -19.75 -12.49 3.85
C ASP A 161 -18.36 -12.71 3.24
N LEU A 162 -17.57 -11.64 3.08
CA LEU A 162 -16.19 -11.72 2.60
C LEU A 162 -15.31 -12.51 3.59
N LEU A 163 -15.40 -12.21 4.88
CA LEU A 163 -14.64 -12.92 5.92
C LEU A 163 -14.98 -14.41 5.93
N ALA A 164 -16.27 -14.76 5.83
CA ALA A 164 -16.71 -16.15 5.74
C ALA A 164 -16.15 -16.90 4.50
N ARG A 165 -15.87 -16.20 3.40
CA ARG A 165 -15.20 -16.79 2.21
C ARG A 165 -13.68 -16.89 2.35
N CYS A 166 -13.07 -15.99 3.14
CA CYS A 166 -11.62 -15.89 3.25
C CYS A 166 -11.02 -16.75 4.36
N PHE A 167 -11.78 -17.05 5.42
CA PHE A 167 -11.31 -17.73 6.61
C PHE A 167 -12.07 -19.04 6.87
N THR A 168 -11.39 -20.01 7.49
CA THR A 168 -12.03 -21.22 8.03
C THR A 168 -12.61 -21.01 9.43
N THR A 169 -12.13 -19.99 10.13
CA THR A 169 -12.62 -19.57 11.44
C THR A 169 -14.07 -19.10 11.34
N ASP A 170 -14.92 -19.47 12.30
CA ASP A 170 -16.29 -19.00 12.36
C ASP A 170 -16.39 -17.60 12.99
N PHE A 171 -16.83 -16.63 12.19
CA PHE A 171 -17.07 -15.27 12.63
C PHE A 171 -18.50 -15.07 13.15
N GLY A 172 -19.38 -16.07 13.06
CA GLY A 172 -20.77 -15.99 13.53
C GLY A 172 -21.60 -14.93 12.78
N GLY A 173 -21.29 -14.71 11.50
CA GLY A 173 -21.92 -13.68 10.66
C GLY A 173 -21.52 -12.24 11.00
N ARG A 174 -20.50 -12.04 11.83
CA ARG A 174 -19.97 -10.71 12.17
C ARG A 174 -18.93 -10.25 11.15
N SER A 175 -18.82 -8.95 10.99
CA SER A 175 -17.76 -8.29 10.22
C SER A 175 -16.44 -8.16 10.99
N TYR A 176 -16.29 -8.83 12.13
CA TYR A 176 -15.09 -8.78 12.98
C TYR A 176 -14.95 -10.07 13.79
N PHE A 177 -13.72 -10.46 14.13
CA PHE A 177 -13.49 -11.69 14.90
C PHE A 177 -13.62 -11.50 16.42
N MET A 178 -12.78 -10.64 17.00
CA MET A 178 -12.69 -10.43 18.45
C MET A 178 -13.46 -9.18 18.90
N THR A 179 -13.11 -8.02 18.35
CA THR A 179 -13.73 -6.74 18.70
C THR A 179 -13.92 -5.87 17.45
N ARG A 180 -14.83 -4.90 17.53
CA ARG A 180 -15.02 -3.91 16.46
C ARG A 180 -13.79 -3.05 16.27
N HIS A 181 -13.65 -2.52 15.07
CA HIS A 181 -12.51 -1.71 14.68
C HIS A 181 -12.78 -0.22 14.93
N HIS A 182 -11.75 0.61 14.78
CA HIS A 182 -11.95 2.07 14.76
C HIS A 182 -12.22 2.55 13.34
N TRP A 183 -11.56 1.93 12.35
CA TRP A 183 -11.87 2.08 10.94
C TRP A 183 -11.48 0.83 10.17
N ARG A 184 -11.93 0.79 8.92
CA ARG A 184 -11.69 -0.27 7.95
C ARG A 184 -11.26 0.34 6.64
N HIS A 185 -10.38 -0.34 5.93
CA HIS A 185 -10.11 -0.07 4.53
C HIS A 185 -10.74 -1.17 3.68
N VAL A 186 -11.42 -0.78 2.60
CA VAL A 186 -12.04 -1.71 1.67
C VAL A 186 -11.71 -1.34 0.23
N ILE A 187 -11.70 -2.35 -0.64
CA ILE A 187 -11.67 -2.16 -2.09
C ILE A 187 -12.93 -2.80 -2.67
N ARG A 188 -13.59 -2.08 -3.58
CA ARG A 188 -14.76 -2.58 -4.30
C ARG A 188 -14.44 -2.97 -5.75
N ASP A 189 -15.14 -3.98 -6.22
CA ASP A 189 -15.29 -4.32 -7.64
C ASP A 189 -16.80 -4.41 -7.94
N ASP A 190 -17.27 -3.62 -8.91
CA ASP A 190 -18.70 -3.47 -9.26
C ASP A 190 -19.64 -3.32 -8.04
N GLY A 191 -19.26 -2.46 -7.09
CA GLY A 191 -20.01 -2.18 -5.86
C GLY A 191 -19.88 -3.24 -4.75
N GLN A 192 -19.28 -4.39 -5.03
CA GLN A 192 -19.02 -5.45 -4.04
C GLN A 192 -17.68 -5.26 -3.35
N ILE A 193 -17.62 -5.39 -2.02
CA ILE A 193 -16.37 -5.38 -1.26
C ILE A 193 -15.60 -6.69 -1.53
N VAL A 194 -14.45 -6.56 -2.20
CA VAL A 194 -13.59 -7.70 -2.60
C VAL A 194 -12.30 -7.78 -1.79
N ALA A 195 -11.98 -6.76 -0.99
CA ALA A 195 -10.89 -6.81 -0.02
C ALA A 195 -11.21 -5.92 1.20
N HIS A 196 -10.71 -6.32 2.37
CA HIS A 196 -10.96 -5.66 3.66
C HIS A 196 -9.72 -5.72 4.55
N MET A 197 -9.47 -4.65 5.32
CA MET A 197 -8.54 -4.62 6.44
C MET A 197 -9.12 -3.78 7.59
N GLY A 198 -9.16 -4.36 8.79
CA GLY A 198 -9.56 -3.68 10.01
C GLY A 198 -8.38 -3.03 10.73
N VAL A 199 -8.60 -1.86 11.34
CA VAL A 199 -7.60 -1.23 12.20
C VAL A 199 -8.22 -0.77 13.52
N GLN A 200 -7.57 -1.14 14.61
CA GLN A 200 -7.94 -0.76 15.97
C GLN A 200 -6.90 0.20 16.55
N LEU A 201 -7.32 1.33 17.13
CA LEU A 201 -6.45 2.09 18.03
C LEU A 201 -6.60 1.56 19.45
N ARG A 202 -5.47 1.36 20.13
CA ARG A 202 -5.50 0.88 21.52
C ARG A 202 -4.32 1.43 22.31
N SER A 203 -4.51 1.62 23.61
CA SER A 203 -3.39 1.80 24.53
C SER A 203 -2.79 0.46 24.94
N MET A 204 -1.47 0.39 25.09
CA MET A 204 -0.73 -0.77 25.58
C MET A 204 0.36 -0.32 26.56
N ARG A 205 0.94 -1.26 27.32
CA ARG A 205 2.12 -1.00 28.15
C ARG A 205 3.34 -1.70 27.54
N LEU A 206 4.38 -0.93 27.23
CA LEU A 206 5.69 -1.46 26.81
C LEU A 206 6.74 -0.99 27.81
N GLY A 207 7.33 -1.94 28.55
CA GLY A 207 8.32 -1.63 29.59
C GLY A 207 7.77 -0.69 30.67
N GLY A 208 6.49 -0.82 31.01
CA GLY A 208 5.79 0.04 31.98
C GLY A 208 5.29 1.38 31.43
N ARG A 209 5.70 1.81 30.22
CA ARG A 209 5.20 3.04 29.58
C ARG A 209 3.90 2.78 28.85
N LEU A 210 2.92 3.67 29.02
CA LEU A 210 1.70 3.64 28.21
C LEU A 210 2.03 4.14 26.80
N ILE A 211 1.67 3.36 25.79
CA ILE A 211 1.84 3.67 24.37
C ILE A 211 0.50 3.60 23.67
N THR A 212 0.32 4.37 22.60
CA THR A 212 -0.82 4.19 21.70
C THR A 212 -0.36 3.43 20.46
N VAL A 213 -1.12 2.41 20.05
CA VAL A 213 -0.82 1.61 18.87
C VAL A 213 -2.01 1.58 17.92
N ALA A 214 -1.71 1.42 16.63
CA ALA A 214 -2.64 0.86 15.66
C ALA A 214 -2.42 -0.66 15.60
N GLY A 215 -3.49 -1.45 15.59
CA GLY A 215 -3.46 -2.90 15.43
C GLY A 215 -4.19 -3.32 14.17
N LEU A 216 -3.55 -4.11 13.31
CA LEU A 216 -4.14 -4.62 12.06
C LEU A 216 -4.90 -5.92 12.34
N SER A 217 -6.15 -5.98 11.87
CA SER A 217 -7.07 -7.10 12.08
C SER A 217 -7.74 -7.53 10.77
N ASP A 218 -8.23 -8.77 10.74
CA ASP A 218 -9.25 -9.25 9.79
C ASP A 218 -8.92 -8.97 8.30
N VAL A 219 -7.66 -9.21 7.91
CA VAL A 219 -7.16 -9.00 6.55
C VAL A 219 -7.75 -10.02 5.57
N ALA A 220 -8.59 -9.55 4.66
CA ALA A 220 -9.29 -10.40 3.70
C ALA A 220 -9.10 -9.93 2.26
N SER A 221 -8.93 -10.88 1.36
CA SER A 221 -9.01 -10.65 -0.09
C SER A 221 -9.77 -11.81 -0.71
N ASP A 222 -10.86 -11.46 -1.40
CA ASP A 222 -11.77 -12.40 -2.03
C ASP A 222 -10.96 -13.40 -2.89
N PRO A 223 -11.20 -14.72 -2.78
CA PRO A 223 -10.42 -15.72 -3.48
C PRO A 223 -10.29 -15.50 -5.00
N ALA A 224 -11.34 -14.98 -5.65
CA ALA A 224 -11.34 -14.71 -7.09
C ALA A 224 -10.55 -13.43 -7.47
N HIS A 225 -10.16 -12.63 -6.47
CA HIS A 225 -9.46 -11.35 -6.64
C HIS A 225 -8.03 -11.37 -6.09
N ARG A 226 -7.55 -12.52 -5.62
CA ARG A 226 -6.16 -12.69 -5.15
C ARG A 226 -5.15 -12.54 -6.28
N GLY A 227 -3.91 -12.23 -5.92
CA GLY A 227 -2.81 -12.00 -6.88
C GLY A 227 -2.86 -10.63 -7.57
N LYS A 228 -3.86 -9.80 -7.29
CA LYS A 228 -4.03 -8.45 -7.86
C LYS A 228 -3.47 -7.32 -6.97
N GLY A 229 -2.69 -7.65 -5.95
CA GLY A 229 -2.06 -6.65 -5.07
C GLY A 229 -2.98 -5.99 -4.03
N LEU A 230 -4.27 -6.34 -3.97
CA LEU A 230 -5.28 -5.67 -3.13
C LEU A 230 -4.87 -5.55 -1.64
N ALA A 231 -4.33 -6.62 -1.05
CA ALA A 231 -3.88 -6.60 0.34
C ALA A 231 -2.70 -5.63 0.56
N ALA A 232 -1.76 -5.54 -0.38
CA ALA A 232 -0.64 -4.61 -0.28
C ALA A 232 -1.15 -3.15 -0.37
N THR A 233 -2.11 -2.89 -1.25
CA THR A 233 -2.76 -1.58 -1.39
C THR A 233 -3.48 -1.15 -0.12
N LEU A 234 -4.31 -2.05 0.44
CA LEU A 234 -5.00 -1.80 1.71
C LEU A 234 -4.00 -1.54 2.85
N LEU A 235 -2.89 -2.29 2.89
CA LEU A 235 -1.87 -2.10 3.92
C LEU A 235 -1.21 -0.73 3.82
N GLN A 236 -0.85 -0.27 2.61
CA GLN A 236 -0.26 1.05 2.43
C GLN A 236 -1.23 2.16 2.90
N ALA A 237 -2.51 2.06 2.54
CA ALA A 237 -3.53 2.99 3.02
C ALA A 237 -3.66 2.95 4.55
N ALA A 238 -3.63 1.75 5.15
CA ALA A 238 -3.68 1.57 6.59
C ALA A 238 -2.46 2.19 7.30
N ILE A 239 -1.26 1.99 6.77
CA ILE A 239 -0.02 2.59 7.31
C ILE A 239 -0.12 4.11 7.25
N GLN A 240 -0.52 4.67 6.11
CA GLN A 240 -0.62 6.12 5.95
C GLN A 240 -1.63 6.73 6.91
N ARG A 241 -2.81 6.08 7.08
CA ARG A 241 -3.80 6.52 8.05
C ARG A 241 -3.30 6.39 9.49
N ALA A 242 -2.60 5.31 9.82
CA ALA A 242 -2.02 5.11 11.15
C ALA A 242 -0.95 6.17 11.45
N LYS A 243 -0.10 6.54 10.48
CA LYS A 243 0.85 7.67 10.62
C LYS A 243 0.16 8.99 10.94
N ASN A 244 -1.07 9.19 10.44
CA ASN A 244 -1.89 10.38 10.69
C ASN A 244 -2.78 10.26 11.94
N SER A 245 -2.54 9.27 12.80
CA SER A 245 -3.26 9.06 14.07
C SER A 245 -2.34 9.29 15.28
N PRO A 246 -2.83 9.24 16.52
CA PRO A 246 -1.98 9.29 17.72
C PRO A 246 -1.07 8.06 17.91
N ALA A 247 -1.18 7.02 17.08
CA ALA A 247 -0.38 5.80 17.22
C ALA A 247 1.13 6.06 17.08
N GLU A 248 1.90 5.46 17.99
CA GLU A 248 3.36 5.44 17.96
C GLU A 248 3.90 4.25 17.14
N TYR A 249 3.14 3.14 17.13
CA TYR A 249 3.51 1.91 16.46
C TYR A 249 2.29 1.29 15.75
N PHE A 250 2.54 0.56 14.66
CA PHE A 250 1.57 -0.31 14.01
C PHE A 250 1.96 -1.77 14.27
N LEU A 251 1.05 -2.53 14.88
CA LEU A 251 1.24 -3.91 15.28
C LEU A 251 0.32 -4.84 14.49
N LEU A 252 0.78 -6.06 14.29
CA LEU A 252 -0.02 -7.17 13.75
C LEU A 252 0.52 -8.51 14.23
N PHE A 253 -0.32 -9.54 14.19
CA PHE A 253 0.08 -10.92 14.42
C PHE A 253 -0.03 -11.70 13.11
N GLY A 254 1.08 -12.11 12.53
CA GLY A 254 1.07 -12.79 11.24
C GLY A 254 2.45 -13.06 10.65
N THR A 255 2.47 -13.88 9.60
CA THR A 255 3.72 -14.35 8.96
C THR A 255 3.76 -14.11 7.45
N ALA A 256 2.77 -13.39 6.89
CA ALA A 256 2.72 -13.13 5.46
C ALA A 256 3.87 -12.23 5.01
N GLY A 257 4.52 -12.59 3.89
CA GLY A 257 5.69 -11.87 3.38
C GLY A 257 5.45 -10.40 3.03
N LEU A 258 4.19 -10.01 2.77
CA LEU A 258 3.82 -8.63 2.43
C LEU A 258 4.14 -7.64 3.57
N TYR A 259 4.09 -8.08 4.84
CA TYR A 259 4.33 -7.21 5.99
C TYR A 259 5.80 -6.81 6.10
N ALA A 260 6.72 -7.76 5.91
CA ALA A 260 8.15 -7.48 5.89
C ALA A 260 8.51 -6.51 4.75
N GLY A 261 7.91 -6.69 3.56
CA GLY A 261 8.08 -5.77 2.43
C GLY A 261 7.56 -4.35 2.71
N ALA A 262 6.60 -4.19 3.62
CA ALA A 262 6.08 -2.90 4.07
C ALA A 262 6.84 -2.30 5.27
N GLY A 263 7.95 -2.92 5.70
CA GLY A 263 8.80 -2.44 6.78
C GLY A 263 8.45 -2.95 8.18
N PHE A 264 7.47 -3.85 8.32
CA PHE A 264 7.21 -4.48 9.60
C PHE A 264 8.36 -5.43 9.96
N ARG A 265 8.80 -5.39 11.21
CA ARG A 265 9.84 -6.27 11.76
C ARG A 265 9.23 -7.23 12.76
N LYS A 266 9.63 -8.51 12.69
CA LYS A 266 9.27 -9.52 13.69
C LYS A 266 9.93 -9.21 15.04
N VAL A 267 9.18 -9.36 16.13
CA VAL A 267 9.64 -9.17 17.51
C VAL A 267 9.19 -10.34 18.38
N THR A 268 9.85 -10.54 19.53
CA THR A 268 9.61 -11.70 20.42
C THR A 268 9.43 -11.29 21.89
N ASN A 269 8.86 -10.11 22.12
CA ASN A 269 8.61 -9.58 23.45
C ASN A 269 7.83 -10.61 24.30
N PRO A 270 8.14 -10.74 25.61
CA PRO A 270 7.21 -11.36 26.55
C PRO A 270 5.94 -10.51 26.62
N MET A 271 4.79 -11.18 26.59
CA MET A 271 3.49 -10.57 26.33
C MET A 271 2.42 -11.05 27.29
N THR A 272 1.59 -10.11 27.76
CA THR A 272 0.36 -10.37 28.52
C THR A 272 -0.84 -9.91 27.71
N TYR A 273 -1.86 -10.77 27.56
CA TYR A 273 -3.08 -10.42 26.83
C TYR A 273 -4.31 -11.21 27.31
N LEU A 274 -5.49 -10.66 27.03
CA LEU A 274 -6.79 -11.26 27.33
C LEU A 274 -7.30 -12.08 26.14
N ASP A 275 -7.66 -13.35 26.34
CA ASP A 275 -8.33 -14.11 25.28
C ASP A 275 -9.73 -13.54 25.02
N LEU A 276 -9.94 -13.16 23.76
CA LEU A 276 -11.18 -12.60 23.22
C LEU A 276 -11.72 -13.41 22.03
N THR A 277 -11.28 -14.65 21.87
CA THR A 277 -11.61 -15.52 20.74
C THR A 277 -13.13 -15.64 20.57
N GLY A 278 -13.60 -15.39 19.34
CA GLY A 278 -15.04 -15.42 19.02
C GLY A 278 -15.85 -14.32 19.72
N ALA A 279 -15.23 -13.20 20.10
CA ALA A 279 -15.78 -12.09 20.89
C ALA A 279 -16.33 -12.52 22.27
N LYS A 280 -15.60 -13.41 22.94
CA LYS A 280 -15.89 -13.82 24.32
C LYS A 280 -14.63 -13.66 25.16
N THR A 281 -14.77 -13.06 26.33
CA THR A 281 -13.69 -13.04 27.32
C THR A 281 -13.49 -14.42 27.93
N ALA A 282 -12.25 -14.90 27.91
CA ALA A 282 -11.83 -16.11 28.59
C ALA A 282 -10.71 -15.81 29.60
N GLU A 283 -9.50 -16.29 29.37
CA GLU A 283 -8.38 -16.20 30.33
C GLU A 283 -7.33 -15.15 29.94
N ILE A 284 -6.36 -14.92 30.85
CA ILE A 284 -5.21 -14.04 30.60
C ILE A 284 -3.99 -14.93 30.30
N HIS A 285 -3.39 -14.71 29.14
CA HIS A 285 -2.18 -15.41 28.70
C HIS A 285 -0.92 -14.62 29.04
N HIS A 286 0.16 -15.36 29.33
CA HIS A 286 1.52 -14.83 29.53
C HIS A 286 2.49 -15.70 28.73
N GLU A 287 2.97 -15.20 27.59
CA GLU A 287 3.83 -15.96 26.70
C GLU A 287 4.75 -15.06 25.87
N LYS A 288 5.73 -15.63 25.17
CA LYS A 288 6.53 -14.87 24.21
C LYS A 288 5.80 -14.77 22.89
N ALA A 289 5.76 -13.56 22.32
CA ALA A 289 5.21 -13.36 21.00
C ALA A 289 5.96 -14.18 19.94
N ASP A 290 5.23 -14.96 19.16
CA ASP A 290 5.77 -15.86 18.12
C ASP A 290 5.58 -15.30 16.70
N SER A 291 4.61 -14.42 16.53
CA SER A 291 4.09 -13.90 15.26
C SER A 291 3.87 -12.39 15.28
N LEU A 292 4.20 -11.71 16.38
CA LEU A 292 4.10 -10.26 16.48
C LEU A 292 5.09 -9.59 15.52
N MET A 293 4.56 -8.64 14.75
CA MET A 293 5.36 -7.74 13.93
C MET A 293 5.01 -6.29 14.25
N VAL A 294 6.04 -5.43 14.19
CA VAL A 294 5.99 -4.01 14.55
C VAL A 294 6.52 -3.15 13.43
N LEU A 295 5.83 -2.04 13.18
CA LEU A 295 6.29 -0.92 12.38
C LEU A 295 6.26 0.36 13.23
N PRO A 296 7.41 0.98 13.55
CA PRO A 296 7.44 2.31 14.17
C PRO A 296 6.81 3.36 13.25
N LEU A 297 5.94 4.21 13.79
CA LEU A 297 5.28 5.30 13.06
C LEU A 297 5.84 6.68 13.43
N ARG A 298 6.77 6.71 14.38
CA ARG A 298 7.43 7.89 14.96
C ARG A 298 8.92 7.57 15.12
N ASP A 299 9.70 8.56 15.53
CA ASP A 299 11.14 8.42 15.79
C ASP A 299 11.47 7.65 17.09
N THR A 300 10.47 7.05 17.73
CA THR A 300 10.64 6.24 18.94
C THR A 300 10.98 4.79 18.56
N ALA A 301 12.16 4.31 18.97
CA ALA A 301 12.55 2.93 18.76
C ALA A 301 11.65 1.93 19.53
N TRP A 302 11.51 0.72 19.00
CA TRP A 302 10.87 -0.40 19.71
C TRP A 302 11.82 -0.98 20.77
N GLN A 303 11.28 -1.47 21.88
CA GLN A 303 12.06 -2.10 22.95
C GLN A 303 11.89 -3.62 22.90
N ASP A 304 12.83 -4.34 22.28
CA ASP A 304 12.70 -5.77 21.99
C ASP A 304 12.61 -6.70 23.22
N GLU A 305 13.22 -6.30 24.34
CA GLU A 305 13.27 -7.11 25.55
C GLU A 305 12.23 -6.70 26.61
N ALA A 306 11.49 -5.62 26.36
CA ALA A 306 10.53 -5.09 27.33
C ALA A 306 9.25 -5.94 27.38
N GLU A 307 8.68 -6.08 28.57
CA GLU A 307 7.34 -6.64 28.78
C GLU A 307 6.30 -5.82 28.01
N LEU A 308 5.46 -6.53 27.25
CA LEU A 308 4.36 -5.97 26.47
C LEU A 308 3.02 -6.43 27.05
N ASP A 309 2.30 -5.55 27.71
CA ASP A 309 0.91 -5.80 28.13
C ASP A 309 -0.04 -5.12 27.14
N LEU A 310 -0.82 -5.94 26.44
CA LEU A 310 -1.73 -5.48 25.38
C LEU A 310 -2.95 -4.71 25.91
N LEU A 311 -3.19 -4.73 27.23
CA LEU A 311 -4.38 -4.15 27.87
C LEU A 311 -5.68 -4.59 27.16
N GLY A 312 -5.71 -5.83 26.69
CA GLY A 312 -6.77 -6.40 25.85
C GLY A 312 -6.28 -7.66 25.13
N GLY A 313 -7.03 -8.12 24.13
CA GLY A 313 -6.66 -9.30 23.34
C GLY A 313 -5.78 -9.01 22.13
N LEU A 314 -5.53 -10.05 21.35
CA LEU A 314 -4.86 -9.93 20.05
C LEU A 314 -5.69 -9.10 19.06
N PHE A 315 -5.11 -8.81 17.90
CA PHE A 315 -5.76 -8.08 16.80
C PHE A 315 -6.28 -9.02 15.73
#